data_AF-A0A3B0BCB3-F1
#
_entry.id   AF-A0A3B0BCB3-F1
#
_cell.length_a   1.000
_cell.length_b   1.000
_cell.length_c   1.000
_cell.angle_alpha   90.00
_cell.angle_beta   90.00
_cell.angle_gamma   90.00
#
_symmetry.space_group_name_H-M   'P 1'
#
loop_
_entity.id
_entity.type
_entity.pdbx_description
1 polymer ?
#
loop_
_entity_poly.entity_id
_entity_poly.type
_entity_poly.pdbx_seq_one_letter_code
_entity_poly.pdbx_strand_id
1 'polypeptide(L)'
;MPGGRLTQQERQQIALGLADDLAYAEIARRLERPTSTITREVMRNGGPTAYRADLAHRATERRAHRRRQAAPRGAEAPPHVQGRDAEAVREYEEAFTTLLMQQGLPKMMARVLVCLYTSDAGSLTASELVQRLQVSPASISKATTLLESMDLIRRERDERRRDRYVADGDVWYQGMVAAARSHAQLAETARQGVTLLGPGTQAAVRLENIARFVDFVGESMLRAADQAREVLHTKPEPRSADGQPS
;
A
#
# COMPACT_ATOMS: atom_id res chain seq x y z
N MET A 1 1.67 41.42 4.77
CA MET A 1 2.49 40.19 4.93
C MET A 1 1.55 38.98 4.95
N PRO A 2 1.33 38.24 3.85
CA PRO A 2 0.47 37.07 3.91
C PRO A 2 1.26 35.90 4.53
N GLY A 3 1.32 35.87 5.87
CA GLY A 3 1.96 34.83 6.67
C GLY A 3 1.03 33.68 7.04
N GLY A 4 0.05 33.38 6.19
CA GLY A 4 -0.90 32.27 6.38
C GLY A 4 -0.38 30.94 5.86
N ARG A 5 -0.95 29.82 6.35
CA ARG A 5 -0.75 28.47 5.80
C ARG A 5 -1.06 28.48 4.31
N LEU A 6 -0.32 27.70 3.52
CA LEU A 6 -0.66 27.51 2.10
C LEU A 6 -2.09 26.97 1.98
N THR A 7 -2.84 27.43 1.00
CA THR A 7 -4.18 26.95 0.65
C THR A 7 -4.10 25.69 -0.20
N GLN A 8 -5.23 25.03 -0.48
CA GLN A 8 -5.23 23.90 -1.42
C GLN A 8 -4.87 24.35 -2.84
N GLN A 9 -5.38 25.50 -3.28
CA GLN A 9 -5.11 26.07 -4.60
C GLN A 9 -3.63 26.42 -4.79
N GLU A 10 -3.00 27.03 -3.78
CA GLU A 10 -1.56 27.32 -3.84
C GLU A 10 -0.74 26.03 -3.93
N ARG A 11 -1.13 24.95 -3.25
CA ARG A 11 -0.45 23.65 -3.37
C ARG A 11 -0.62 23.01 -4.74
N GLN A 12 -1.77 23.18 -5.39
CA GLN A 12 -1.98 22.71 -6.76
C GLN A 12 -1.05 23.44 -7.74
N GLN A 13 -0.88 24.75 -7.56
CA GLN A 13 0.05 25.54 -8.38
C GLN A 13 1.52 25.19 -8.11
N ILE A 14 1.89 24.80 -6.88
CA ILE A 14 3.22 24.22 -6.61
C ILE A 14 3.40 22.91 -7.38
N ALA A 15 2.40 22.02 -7.35
CA ALA A 15 2.48 20.73 -8.06
C ALA A 15 2.61 20.90 -9.57
N LEU A 16 1.86 21.85 -10.16
CA LEU A 16 1.99 22.20 -11.58
C LEU A 16 3.38 22.76 -11.91
N GLY A 17 3.87 23.70 -11.10
CA GLY A 17 5.21 24.27 -11.32
C GLY A 17 6.34 23.24 -11.22
N LEU A 18 6.20 22.23 -10.34
CA LEU A 18 7.15 21.12 -10.28
C LEU A 18 7.06 20.17 -11.47
N ALA A 19 5.85 19.94 -12.01
CA ALA A 19 5.67 19.14 -13.22
C ALA A 19 6.25 19.83 -14.47
N ASP A 20 6.29 21.16 -14.47
CA ASP A 20 6.90 21.99 -15.51
C ASP A 20 8.41 22.26 -15.25
N ASP A 21 9.05 21.52 -14.33
CA ASP A 21 10.46 21.66 -13.93
C ASP A 21 10.88 23.09 -13.51
N LEU A 22 9.94 23.89 -13.00
CA LEU A 22 10.23 25.24 -12.53
C LEU A 22 11.04 25.22 -11.23
N ALA A 23 12.01 26.12 -11.14
CA ALA A 23 12.77 26.35 -9.91
C ALA A 23 11.84 26.86 -8.78
N TYR A 24 12.12 26.46 -7.53
CA TYR A 24 11.28 26.83 -6.37
C TYR A 24 11.15 28.34 -6.17
N ALA A 25 12.17 29.12 -6.56
CA ALA A 25 12.14 30.58 -6.50
C ALA A 25 11.10 31.17 -7.45
N GLU A 26 10.92 30.58 -8.64
CA GLU A 26 9.95 31.04 -9.63
C GLU A 26 8.52 30.67 -9.23
N ILE A 27 8.32 29.45 -8.69
CA ILE A 27 7.03 29.03 -8.10
C ILE A 27 6.65 29.98 -6.95
N ALA A 28 7.61 30.30 -6.08
CA ALA A 28 7.41 31.19 -4.95
C ALA A 28 7.00 32.62 -5.39
N ARG A 29 7.64 33.14 -6.44
CA ARG A 29 7.33 34.45 -7.03
C ARG A 29 5.92 34.50 -7.59
N ARG A 30 5.48 33.45 -8.31
CA ARG A 30 4.12 33.36 -8.88
C ARG A 30 3.02 33.27 -7.83
N LEU A 31 3.34 32.71 -6.66
CA LEU A 31 2.41 32.57 -5.53
C LEU A 31 2.50 33.74 -4.54
N GLU A 32 3.38 34.71 -4.77
CA GLU A 32 3.70 35.78 -3.82
C GLU A 32 4.05 35.25 -2.42
N ARG A 33 4.74 34.10 -2.36
CA ARG A 33 5.17 33.44 -1.12
C ARG A 33 6.71 33.40 -1.00
N PRO A 34 7.27 33.29 0.22
CA PRO A 34 8.70 33.07 0.38
C PRO A 34 9.16 31.73 -0.20
N THR A 35 10.32 31.69 -0.86
CA THR A 35 10.92 30.45 -1.42
C THR A 35 11.15 29.37 -0.37
N SER A 36 11.47 29.76 0.87
CA SER A 36 11.63 28.84 1.99
C SER A 36 10.33 28.14 2.40
N THR A 37 9.17 28.75 2.13
CA THR A 37 7.85 28.13 2.34
C THR A 37 7.60 27.03 1.33
N ILE A 38 7.88 27.30 0.05
CA ILE A 38 7.73 26.31 -1.02
C ILE A 38 8.70 25.14 -0.81
N THR A 39 9.96 25.43 -0.52
CA THR A 39 10.98 24.40 -0.29
C THR A 39 10.60 23.48 0.88
N ARG A 40 10.19 24.05 2.03
CA ARG A 40 9.76 23.26 3.18
C ARG A 40 8.47 22.48 2.91
N GLU A 41 7.52 23.07 2.19
CA GLU A 41 6.29 22.39 1.81
C GLU A 41 6.59 21.18 0.91
N VAL A 42 7.41 21.35 -0.12
CA VAL A 42 7.76 20.28 -1.06
C VAL A 42 8.54 19.18 -0.36
N MET A 43 9.59 19.53 0.40
CA MET A 43 10.41 18.55 1.12
C MET A 43 9.63 17.79 2.20
N ARG A 44 8.69 18.46 2.89
CA ARG A 44 7.85 17.83 3.92
C ARG A 44 6.76 16.91 3.35
N ASN A 45 6.47 16.98 2.06
CA ASN A 45 5.38 16.22 1.43
C ASN A 45 5.88 15.38 0.24
N GLY A 46 7.05 14.76 0.38
CA GLY A 46 7.56 13.76 -0.57
C GLY A 46 8.67 14.24 -1.52
N GLY A 47 9.09 15.51 -1.43
CA GLY A 47 10.13 16.05 -2.30
C GLY A 47 9.64 16.33 -3.73
N PRO A 48 10.50 16.90 -4.60
CA PRO A 48 10.09 17.41 -5.91
C PRO A 48 9.48 16.36 -6.84
N THR A 49 9.97 15.12 -6.80
CA THR A 49 9.54 14.04 -7.70
C THR A 49 8.26 13.35 -7.27
N ALA A 50 7.92 13.38 -5.98
CA ALA A 50 6.74 12.72 -5.41
C ALA A 50 5.71 13.69 -4.80
N TYR A 51 5.89 15.01 -4.98
CA TYR A 51 4.97 16.00 -4.43
C TYR A 51 3.56 15.86 -5.02
N ARG A 52 2.55 15.78 -4.14
CA ARG A 52 1.13 15.74 -4.50
C ARG A 52 0.33 16.74 -3.66
N ALA A 53 -0.31 17.70 -4.32
CA ALA A 53 -1.02 18.80 -3.67
C ALA A 53 -2.12 18.34 -2.69
N ASP A 54 -2.93 17.35 -3.08
CA ASP A 54 -4.03 16.85 -2.26
C ASP A 54 -3.55 16.08 -1.03
N LEU A 55 -2.44 15.33 -1.15
CA LEU A 55 -1.82 14.65 -0.02
C LEU A 55 -1.25 15.67 0.97
N ALA A 56 -0.54 16.68 0.45
CA ALA A 56 0.03 17.76 1.26
C ALA A 56 -1.04 18.59 2.00
N HIS A 57 -2.19 18.84 1.35
CA HIS A 57 -3.32 19.54 1.96
C HIS A 57 -3.95 18.71 3.10
N ARG A 58 -4.28 17.44 2.85
CA ARG A 58 -4.85 16.53 3.86
C ARG A 58 -3.91 16.27 5.03
N ALA A 59 -2.60 16.19 4.78
CA ALA A 59 -1.59 16.06 5.85
C ALA A 59 -1.58 17.30 6.76
N THR A 60 -1.71 18.48 6.15
CA THR A 60 -1.74 19.75 6.85
C THR A 60 -2.99 19.88 7.73
N GLU A 61 -4.18 19.56 7.22
CA GLU A 61 -5.43 19.56 7.98
C GLU A 61 -5.42 18.57 9.14
N ARG A 62 -4.94 17.34 8.93
CA ARG A 62 -4.86 16.32 9.99
C ARG A 62 -3.91 16.71 11.12
N ARG A 63 -2.79 17.37 10.82
CA ARG A 63 -1.87 17.91 11.85
C ARG A 63 -2.53 19.01 12.68
N ALA A 64 -3.32 19.90 12.04
CA ALA A 64 -4.08 20.90 12.77
C ALA A 64 -5.17 20.27 13.66
N HIS A 65 -5.81 19.21 13.18
CA HIS A 65 -6.85 18.52 13.95
C HIS A 65 -6.27 17.72 15.14
N ARG A 66 -5.14 17.03 14.95
CA ARG A 66 -4.46 16.26 16.01
C ARG A 66 -3.87 17.15 17.11
N ARG A 67 -3.31 18.33 16.76
CA ARG A 67 -2.88 19.34 17.77
C ARG A 67 -4.03 19.82 18.65
N ARG A 68 -5.27 19.73 18.16
CA ARG A 68 -6.48 20.10 18.89
C ARG A 68 -7.03 18.97 19.77
N GLN A 69 -6.58 17.73 19.57
CA GLN A 69 -7.06 16.53 20.26
C GLN A 69 -6.05 15.93 21.27
N ALA A 70 -4.80 16.42 21.32
CA ALA A 70 -3.77 15.83 22.17
C ALA A 70 -3.67 16.46 23.58
N ALA A 71 -4.37 15.85 24.56
CA ALA A 71 -3.96 15.69 25.97
C ALA A 71 -4.83 14.57 26.63
N PRO A 72 -4.34 13.71 27.57
CA PRO A 72 -2.98 13.39 28.02
C PRO A 72 -2.57 11.89 27.80
N ARG A 73 -1.37 11.57 28.34
CA ARG A 73 -0.41 10.46 28.14
C ARG A 73 -0.80 9.05 28.60
N GLY A 74 -0.05 8.04 28.11
CA GLY A 74 0.44 6.92 28.94
C GLY A 74 0.27 5.51 28.37
N ALA A 75 1.17 5.07 27.47
CA ALA A 75 1.50 3.65 27.29
C ALA A 75 2.88 3.58 26.60
N GLU A 76 3.86 3.02 27.31
CA GLU A 76 5.20 2.75 26.78
C GLU A 76 5.10 1.90 25.51
N ALA A 77 5.65 2.42 24.42
CA ALA A 77 5.80 1.67 23.18
C ALA A 77 6.88 0.57 23.39
N PRO A 78 6.68 -0.66 22.88
CA PRO A 78 7.68 -1.72 22.96
C PRO A 78 8.98 -1.32 22.22
N PRO A 79 10.12 -1.93 22.57
CA PRO A 79 11.45 -1.42 22.26
C PRO A 79 11.66 -1.27 20.76
N HIS A 80 12.09 -0.07 20.38
CA HIS A 80 12.57 0.31 19.07
C HIS A 80 13.66 -0.67 18.61
N VAL A 81 13.37 -1.51 17.61
CA VAL A 81 14.40 -2.28 16.93
C VAL A 81 15.16 -1.33 16.00
N GLN A 82 16.40 -1.03 16.37
CA GLN A 82 17.51 -0.47 15.57
C GLN A 82 17.20 0.75 14.68
N GLY A 83 17.40 1.96 15.22
CA GLY A 83 17.86 3.14 14.46
C GLY A 83 16.94 3.73 13.39
N ARG A 84 15.76 3.14 13.12
CA ARG A 84 14.77 3.71 12.18
C ARG A 84 14.01 4.84 12.85
N ASP A 85 13.88 5.96 12.15
CA ASP A 85 13.00 7.05 12.57
C ASP A 85 11.53 6.57 12.59
N ALA A 86 10.95 6.49 13.79
CA ALA A 86 9.56 6.08 13.98
C ALA A 86 8.55 6.95 13.23
N GLU A 87 8.86 8.22 13.03
CA GLU A 87 7.98 9.10 12.26
C GLU A 87 8.02 8.75 10.78
N ALA A 88 9.21 8.54 10.22
CA ALA A 88 9.37 8.11 8.83
C ALA A 88 8.72 6.75 8.55
N VAL A 89 8.86 5.77 9.44
CA VAL A 89 8.21 4.44 9.30
C VAL A 89 6.69 4.59 9.29
N ARG A 90 6.13 5.39 10.21
CA ARG A 90 4.69 5.65 10.23
C ARG A 90 4.18 6.35 8.98
N GLU A 91 4.93 7.32 8.46
CA GLU A 91 4.56 8.01 7.21
C GLU A 91 4.58 7.05 6.02
N TYR A 92 5.57 6.15 5.95
CA TYR A 92 5.62 5.09 4.97
C TYR A 92 4.43 4.12 5.08
N GLU A 93 4.12 3.64 6.28
CA GLU A 93 2.98 2.76 6.52
C GLU A 93 1.64 3.39 6.10
N GLU A 94 1.46 4.69 6.38
CA GLU A 94 0.29 5.45 5.96
C GLU A 94 0.20 5.59 4.43
N ALA A 95 1.33 5.89 3.77
CA ALA A 95 1.41 5.99 2.31
C ALA A 95 1.09 4.63 1.66
N PHE A 96 1.68 3.55 2.16
CA PHE A 96 1.47 2.20 1.62
C PHE A 96 0.02 1.73 1.86
N THR A 97 -0.54 2.02 3.04
CA THR A 97 -1.96 1.75 3.32
C THR A 97 -2.87 2.48 2.32
N THR A 98 -2.55 3.73 2.02
CA THR A 98 -3.33 4.54 1.06
C THR A 98 -3.26 3.96 -0.35
N LEU A 99 -2.08 3.49 -0.78
CA LEU A 99 -1.90 2.84 -2.07
C LEU A 99 -2.73 1.55 -2.17
N LEU A 100 -2.69 0.69 -1.15
CA LEU A 100 -3.50 -0.53 -1.13
C LEU A 100 -5.00 -0.24 -1.14
N MET A 101 -5.45 0.82 -0.46
CA MET A 101 -6.85 1.26 -0.52
C MET A 101 -7.27 1.70 -1.93
N GLN A 102 -6.38 2.36 -2.68
CA GLN A 102 -6.65 2.73 -4.07
C GLN A 102 -6.77 1.52 -5.00
N GLN A 103 -6.14 0.40 -4.64
CA GLN A 103 -6.27 -0.89 -5.33
C GLN A 103 -7.54 -1.67 -4.92
N GLY A 104 -8.44 -1.06 -4.13
CA GLY A 104 -9.73 -1.64 -3.75
C GLY A 104 -9.74 -2.41 -2.43
N LEU A 105 -8.61 -2.50 -1.71
CA LEU A 105 -8.58 -3.13 -0.40
C LEU A 105 -9.30 -2.26 0.65
N PRO A 106 -10.19 -2.86 1.48
CA PRO A 106 -10.75 -2.15 2.62
C PRO A 106 -9.64 -1.66 3.56
N LYS A 107 -9.82 -0.45 4.12
CA LYS A 107 -8.80 0.23 4.95
C LYS A 107 -8.18 -0.67 6.03
N MET A 108 -8.98 -1.49 6.72
CA MET A 108 -8.46 -2.32 7.80
C MET A 108 -7.55 -3.45 7.29
N MET A 109 -7.86 -4.01 6.13
CA MET A 109 -7.15 -5.12 5.51
C MET A 109 -5.82 -4.61 4.95
N ALA A 110 -5.84 -3.42 4.33
CA ALA A 110 -4.63 -2.69 3.95
C ALA A 110 -3.71 -2.44 5.16
N ARG A 111 -4.25 -1.98 6.29
CA ARG A 111 -3.46 -1.77 7.52
C ARG A 111 -2.85 -3.07 8.07
N VAL A 112 -3.59 -4.17 8.04
CA VAL A 112 -3.09 -5.49 8.47
C VAL A 112 -1.94 -5.95 7.57
N LEU A 113 -2.09 -5.86 6.25
CA LEU A 113 -1.04 -6.21 5.29
C LEU A 113 0.23 -5.37 5.48
N VAL A 114 0.09 -4.05 5.59
CA VAL A 114 1.22 -3.15 5.83
C VAL A 114 1.93 -3.51 7.13
N CYS A 115 1.19 -3.75 8.21
CA CYS A 115 1.76 -4.15 9.51
C CYS A 115 2.52 -5.48 9.44
N LEU A 116 2.06 -6.43 8.62
CA LEU A 116 2.76 -7.69 8.38
C LEU A 116 4.04 -7.47 7.55
N TYR A 117 3.95 -6.69 6.46
CA TYR A 117 5.10 -6.40 5.58
C TYR A 117 6.20 -5.57 6.25
N THR A 118 5.85 -4.67 7.18
CA THR A 118 6.83 -3.85 7.91
C THR A 118 7.32 -4.51 9.20
N SER A 119 6.83 -5.70 9.54
CA SER A 119 7.26 -6.43 10.73
C SER A 119 8.57 -7.18 10.47
N ASP A 120 9.63 -6.83 11.20
CA ASP A 120 10.91 -7.55 11.11
C ASP A 120 10.81 -9.02 11.57
N ALA A 121 9.75 -9.40 12.31
CA ALA A 121 9.51 -10.78 12.72
C ALA A 121 8.97 -11.68 11.59
N GLY A 122 8.57 -11.10 10.44
CA GLY A 122 7.99 -11.81 9.29
C GLY A 122 6.60 -12.43 9.52
N SER A 123 6.15 -12.52 10.77
CA SER A 123 4.84 -13.05 11.16
C SER A 123 4.32 -12.38 12.42
N LEU A 124 2.99 -12.32 12.59
CA LEU A 124 2.35 -11.74 13.77
C LEU A 124 1.14 -12.56 14.23
N THR A 125 0.93 -12.63 15.54
CA THR A 125 -0.30 -13.17 16.15
C THR A 125 -1.44 -12.16 16.09
N ALA A 126 -2.68 -12.63 16.28
CA ALA A 126 -3.85 -11.75 16.38
C ALA A 126 -3.69 -10.70 17.50
N SER A 127 -3.13 -11.09 18.65
CA SER A 127 -2.88 -10.17 19.77
C SER A 127 -1.85 -9.09 19.45
N GLU A 128 -0.79 -9.43 18.72
CA GLU A 128 0.22 -8.45 18.30
C GLU A 128 -0.36 -7.50 17.25
N LEU A 129 -1.19 -7.99 16.33
CA LEU A 129 -1.93 -7.15 15.39
C LEU A 129 -2.87 -6.16 16.10
N VAL A 130 -3.61 -6.64 17.12
CA VAL A 130 -4.46 -5.78 17.97
C VAL A 130 -3.64 -4.67 18.62
N GLN A 131 -2.51 -5.02 19.23
CA GLN A 131 -1.64 -4.07 19.91
C GLN A 131 -0.99 -3.06 18.95
N ARG A 132 -0.45 -3.51 17.82
CA ARG A 132 0.22 -2.63 16.86
C ARG A 132 -0.75 -1.69 16.14
N LEU A 133 -1.92 -2.21 15.75
CA LEU A 133 -2.89 -1.44 14.99
C LEU A 133 -3.84 -0.63 15.86
N GLN A 134 -3.87 -0.88 17.18
CA GLN A 134 -4.75 -0.23 18.15
C GLN A 134 -6.23 -0.35 17.75
N VAL A 135 -6.66 -1.58 17.46
CA VAL A 135 -8.04 -1.92 17.03
C VAL A 135 -8.57 -3.11 17.82
N SER A 136 -9.88 -3.35 17.76
CA SER A 136 -10.50 -4.45 18.50
C SER A 136 -10.10 -5.83 17.96
N PRO A 137 -10.07 -6.88 18.81
CA PRO A 137 -9.85 -8.27 18.36
C PRO A 137 -10.81 -8.70 17.25
N ALA A 138 -12.09 -8.32 17.36
CA ALA A 138 -13.09 -8.62 16.34
C ALA A 138 -12.78 -8.00 14.96
N SER A 139 -12.15 -6.81 14.94
CA SER A 139 -11.72 -6.18 13.69
C SER A 139 -10.57 -6.95 13.05
N ILE A 140 -9.62 -7.42 13.87
CA ILE A 140 -8.52 -8.27 13.39
C ILE A 140 -9.07 -9.59 12.86
N SER A 141 -9.93 -10.29 13.59
CA SER A 141 -10.50 -11.57 13.13
C SER A 141 -11.21 -11.45 11.78
N LYS A 142 -12.00 -10.37 11.58
CA LYS A 142 -12.66 -10.12 10.29
C LYS A 142 -11.66 -9.82 9.18
N ALA A 143 -10.66 -8.98 9.46
CA ALA A 143 -9.65 -8.62 8.47
C ALA A 143 -8.80 -9.82 8.06
N THR A 144 -8.34 -10.63 9.01
CA THR A 144 -7.53 -11.83 8.72
C THR A 144 -8.33 -12.88 7.97
N THR A 145 -9.59 -13.14 8.35
CA THR A 145 -10.47 -14.07 7.62
C THR A 145 -10.64 -13.65 6.15
N LEU A 146 -10.87 -12.35 5.90
CA LEU A 146 -11.04 -11.87 4.52
C LEU A 146 -9.72 -11.94 3.74
N LEU A 147 -8.60 -11.54 4.34
CA LEU A 147 -7.29 -11.61 3.71
C LEU A 147 -6.86 -13.06 3.40
N GLU A 148 -7.16 -14.01 4.29
CA GLU A 148 -6.97 -15.45 4.06
C GLU A 148 -7.81 -15.92 2.87
N SER A 149 -9.08 -15.50 2.77
CA SER A 149 -9.94 -15.90 1.64
C SER A 149 -9.51 -15.33 0.28
N MET A 150 -8.70 -14.27 0.29
CA MET A 150 -8.11 -13.67 -0.90
C MET A 150 -6.69 -14.19 -1.18
N ASP A 151 -6.22 -15.18 -0.41
CA ASP A 151 -4.85 -15.72 -0.45
C ASP A 151 -3.76 -14.65 -0.27
N LEU A 152 -4.09 -13.53 0.40
CA LEU A 152 -3.17 -12.40 0.68
C LEU A 152 -2.44 -12.51 2.01
N ILE A 153 -2.80 -13.47 2.85
CA ILE A 153 -2.03 -13.88 4.03
C ILE A 153 -2.19 -15.38 4.22
N ARG A 154 -1.22 -16.00 4.90
CA ARG A 154 -1.30 -17.38 5.36
C ARG A 154 -1.38 -17.45 6.87
N ARG A 155 -2.09 -18.43 7.39
CA ARG A 155 -2.09 -18.77 8.81
C ARG A 155 -1.30 -20.04 9.08
N GLU A 156 -0.33 -19.91 9.96
CA GLU A 156 0.57 -20.97 10.40
C GLU A 156 0.44 -21.17 11.91
N ARG A 157 0.74 -22.39 12.37
CA ARG A 157 0.78 -22.69 13.80
C ARG A 157 2.23 -22.73 14.24
N ASP A 158 2.59 -21.83 15.14
CA ASP A 158 3.90 -21.84 15.80
C ASP A 158 4.03 -23.07 16.73
N GLU A 159 5.24 -23.39 17.18
CA GLU A 159 5.58 -24.51 18.08
C GLU A 159 4.70 -24.54 19.35
N ARG A 160 4.24 -23.36 19.78
CA ARG A 160 3.33 -23.16 20.93
C ARG A 160 1.84 -23.25 20.58
N ARG A 161 1.48 -23.80 19.41
CA ARG A 161 0.10 -23.92 18.89
C ARG A 161 -0.67 -22.61 18.79
N ARG A 162 0.02 -21.49 18.60
CA ARG A 162 -0.61 -20.18 18.39
C ARG A 162 -0.68 -19.89 16.91
N ASP A 163 -1.84 -19.39 16.46
CA ASP A 163 -2.04 -18.94 15.10
C ASP A 163 -1.19 -17.68 14.83
N ARG A 164 -0.32 -17.76 13.82
CA ARG A 164 0.49 -16.67 13.29
C ARG A 164 0.09 -16.39 11.85
N TYR A 165 0.01 -15.11 11.52
CA TYR A 165 -0.27 -14.63 10.17
C TYR A 165 1.03 -14.22 9.50
N VAL A 166 1.21 -14.66 8.25
CA VAL A 166 2.38 -14.43 7.42
C VAL A 166 1.94 -13.77 6.11
N ALA A 167 2.71 -12.77 5.66
CA ALA A 167 2.55 -12.13 4.35
C ALA A 167 3.92 -12.09 3.67
N ASP A 168 4.29 -13.19 3.00
CA ASP A 168 5.61 -13.40 2.39
C ASP A 168 5.57 -13.33 0.84
N GLY A 169 6.69 -13.66 0.19
CA GLY A 169 6.76 -13.72 -1.27
C GLY A 169 5.87 -14.80 -1.89
N ASP A 170 5.70 -15.94 -1.20
CA ASP A 170 4.83 -17.02 -1.66
C ASP A 170 3.37 -16.58 -1.70
N VAL A 171 2.94 -15.73 -0.77
CA VAL A 171 1.60 -15.12 -0.77
C VAL A 171 1.35 -14.26 -2.02
N TRP A 172 2.35 -13.52 -2.52
CA TRP A 172 2.20 -12.77 -3.77
C TRP A 172 2.03 -13.71 -4.98
N TYR A 173 2.80 -14.79 -5.02
CA TYR A 173 2.64 -15.83 -6.04
C TYR A 173 1.25 -16.47 -5.98
N GLN A 174 0.80 -16.91 -4.80
CA GLN A 174 -0.53 -17.52 -4.62
C GLN A 174 -1.65 -16.53 -4.99
N GLY A 175 -1.52 -15.26 -4.60
CA GLY A 175 -2.47 -14.21 -4.98
C GLY A 175 -2.56 -13.97 -6.49
N MET A 176 -1.43 -13.99 -7.21
CA MET A 176 -1.42 -13.90 -8.68
C MET A 176 -2.11 -15.12 -9.32
N VAL A 177 -1.84 -16.32 -8.81
CA VAL A 177 -2.50 -17.56 -9.27
C VAL A 177 -4.00 -17.52 -9.00
N ALA A 178 -4.43 -17.05 -7.82
CA ALA A 178 -5.83 -16.88 -7.47
C ALA A 178 -6.53 -15.85 -8.37
N ALA A 179 -5.88 -14.70 -8.62
CA ALA A 179 -6.39 -13.68 -9.54
C ALA A 179 -6.56 -14.25 -10.96
N ALA A 180 -5.61 -15.02 -11.47
CA ALA A 180 -5.72 -15.65 -12.78
C ALA A 180 -6.89 -16.63 -12.87
N ARG A 181 -7.12 -17.45 -11.82
CA ARG A 181 -8.29 -18.34 -11.74
C ARG A 181 -9.60 -17.57 -11.77
N SER A 182 -9.67 -16.44 -11.06
CA SER A 182 -10.85 -15.56 -11.07
C SER A 182 -11.12 -14.98 -12.47
N HIS A 183 -10.08 -14.57 -13.20
CA HIS A 183 -10.23 -14.11 -14.58
C HIS A 183 -10.71 -15.23 -15.51
N ALA A 184 -10.20 -16.46 -15.38
CA ALA A 184 -10.65 -17.61 -16.16
C ALA A 184 -12.14 -17.92 -15.90
N GLN A 185 -12.59 -17.83 -14.64
CA GLN A 185 -14.00 -18.01 -14.29
C GLN A 185 -14.90 -16.91 -14.89
N LEU A 186 -14.42 -15.66 -14.90
CA LEU A 186 -15.12 -14.56 -15.56
C LEU A 186 -15.21 -14.78 -17.08
N ALA A 187 -14.12 -15.23 -17.72
CA ALA A 187 -14.09 -15.54 -19.15
C ALA A 187 -15.12 -16.61 -19.50
N GLU A 188 -15.18 -17.68 -18.70
CA GLU A 188 -16.12 -18.77 -18.89
C GLU A 188 -17.57 -18.33 -18.72
N THR A 189 -17.85 -17.52 -17.69
CA THR A 189 -19.18 -16.98 -17.45
C THR A 189 -19.62 -16.06 -18.61
N ALA A 190 -18.71 -15.25 -19.15
CA ALA A 190 -18.99 -14.41 -20.31
C ALA A 190 -19.30 -15.25 -21.56
N ARG A 191 -18.56 -16.35 -21.81
CA ARG A 191 -18.83 -17.30 -22.91
C ARG A 191 -20.21 -17.95 -22.78
N GLN A 192 -20.64 -18.32 -21.58
CA GLN A 192 -22.00 -18.83 -21.36
C GLN A 192 -23.07 -17.81 -21.75
N GLY A 193 -22.84 -16.53 -21.44
CA GLY A 193 -23.72 -15.44 -21.84
C GLY A 193 -23.83 -15.25 -23.36
N VAL A 194 -22.75 -15.49 -24.11
CA VAL A 194 -22.76 -15.47 -25.59
C VAL A 194 -23.73 -16.50 -26.14
N THR A 195 -23.67 -17.73 -25.62
CA THR A 195 -24.57 -18.82 -26.02
C THR A 195 -26.02 -18.50 -25.71
N LEU A 196 -26.29 -17.93 -24.54
CA LEU A 196 -27.65 -17.58 -24.09
C LEU A 196 -28.27 -16.41 -24.86
N LEU A 197 -27.48 -15.39 -25.17
CA LEU A 197 -27.98 -14.17 -25.84
C LEU A 197 -28.04 -14.30 -27.37
N GLY A 198 -27.57 -15.42 -27.92
CA GLY A 198 -27.54 -15.67 -29.35
C GLY A 198 -26.28 -15.07 -30.01
N PRO A 199 -25.52 -15.89 -30.77
CA PRO A 199 -24.39 -15.41 -31.56
C PRO A 199 -24.79 -14.28 -32.52
N GLY A 200 -23.94 -13.27 -32.66
CA GLY A 200 -24.17 -12.14 -33.58
C GLY A 200 -25.00 -10.98 -33.03
N THR A 201 -25.54 -11.08 -31.81
CA THR A 201 -26.11 -9.91 -31.13
C THR A 201 -25.00 -8.97 -30.66
N GLN A 202 -25.30 -7.67 -30.57
CA GLN A 202 -24.35 -6.69 -30.02
C GLN A 202 -23.94 -7.01 -28.57
N ALA A 203 -24.80 -7.68 -27.80
CA ALA A 203 -24.50 -8.12 -26.45
C ALA A 203 -23.52 -9.29 -26.44
N ALA A 204 -23.74 -10.30 -27.30
CA ALA A 204 -22.80 -11.40 -27.50
C ALA A 204 -21.42 -10.90 -27.92
N VAL A 205 -21.33 -9.97 -28.88
CA VAL A 205 -20.03 -9.39 -29.31
C VAL A 205 -19.28 -8.72 -28.15
N ARG A 206 -19.99 -7.99 -27.27
CA ARG A 206 -19.35 -7.39 -26.08
C ARG A 206 -18.83 -8.47 -25.11
N LEU A 207 -19.62 -9.50 -24.84
CA LEU A 207 -19.22 -10.59 -23.95
C LEU A 207 -18.06 -11.41 -24.52
N GLU A 208 -18.03 -11.67 -25.83
CA GLU A 208 -16.90 -12.30 -26.52
C GLU A 208 -15.63 -11.48 -26.37
N ASN A 209 -15.71 -10.15 -26.54
CA ASN A 209 -14.56 -9.27 -26.37
C ASN A 209 -14.05 -9.25 -24.93
N ILE A 210 -14.97 -9.23 -23.94
CA ILE A 210 -14.61 -9.33 -22.52
C ILE A 210 -13.92 -10.67 -22.26
N ALA A 211 -14.53 -11.79 -22.67
CA ALA A 211 -13.99 -13.13 -22.46
C ALA A 211 -12.58 -13.25 -23.04
N ARG A 212 -12.37 -12.80 -24.28
CA ARG A 212 -11.06 -12.82 -24.95
C ARG A 212 -10.02 -12.01 -24.18
N PHE A 213 -10.37 -10.82 -23.72
CA PHE A 213 -9.46 -9.96 -23.00
C PHE A 213 -9.08 -10.55 -21.63
N VAL A 214 -10.07 -10.99 -20.85
CA VAL A 214 -9.82 -11.50 -19.50
C VAL A 214 -9.10 -12.86 -19.50
N ASP A 215 -9.32 -13.72 -20.51
CA ASP A 215 -8.52 -14.94 -20.70
C ASP A 215 -7.05 -14.61 -20.92
N PHE A 216 -6.78 -13.69 -21.87
CA PHE A 216 -5.41 -13.28 -22.17
C PHE A 216 -4.69 -12.72 -20.93
N VAL A 217 -5.38 -11.90 -20.13
CA VAL A 217 -4.84 -11.37 -18.89
C VAL A 217 -4.58 -12.49 -17.88
N GLY A 218 -5.53 -13.41 -17.69
CA GLY A 218 -5.39 -14.54 -16.78
C GLY A 218 -4.20 -15.45 -17.12
N GLU A 219 -4.04 -15.82 -18.40
CA GLU A 219 -2.90 -16.61 -18.87
C GLU A 219 -1.57 -15.86 -18.73
N SER A 220 -1.57 -14.54 -18.95
CA SER A 220 -0.39 -13.71 -18.77
C SER A 220 0.00 -13.60 -17.30
N MET A 221 -0.97 -13.51 -16.38
CA MET A 221 -0.73 -13.54 -14.94
C MET A 221 -0.10 -14.85 -14.47
N LEU A 222 -0.59 -16.00 -14.96
CA LEU A 222 -0.01 -17.32 -14.63
C LEU A 222 1.44 -17.41 -15.11
N ARG A 223 1.70 -17.06 -16.37
CA ARG A 223 3.06 -17.06 -16.93
C ARG A 223 4.01 -16.17 -16.14
N ALA A 224 3.56 -14.96 -15.78
CA ALA A 224 4.35 -14.04 -14.97
C ALA A 224 4.60 -14.58 -13.55
N ALA A 225 3.60 -15.23 -12.93
CA ALA A 225 3.76 -15.86 -11.62
C ALA A 225 4.79 -17.00 -11.65
N ASP A 226 4.73 -17.86 -12.67
CA ASP A 226 5.69 -18.96 -12.85
C ASP A 226 7.13 -18.44 -13.04
N GLN A 227 7.31 -17.36 -13.81
CA GLN A 227 8.62 -16.71 -13.99
C GLN A 227 9.11 -16.01 -12.72
N ALA A 228 8.23 -15.36 -11.97
CA ALA A 228 8.57 -14.62 -10.75
C ALA A 228 8.95 -15.54 -9.58
N ARG A 229 8.57 -16.82 -9.61
CA ARG A 229 8.98 -17.81 -8.61
C ARG A 229 10.50 -17.90 -8.48
N GLU A 230 11.24 -17.74 -9.59
CA GLU A 230 12.71 -17.72 -9.58
C GLU A 230 13.28 -16.43 -8.96
N VAL A 231 12.58 -15.31 -9.10
CA VAL A 231 13.00 -13.99 -8.58
C VAL A 231 12.78 -13.89 -7.07
N LEU A 232 11.64 -14.36 -6.56
CA LEU A 232 11.26 -14.28 -5.15
C LEU A 232 12.10 -15.18 -4.24
N HIS A 233 12.70 -16.25 -4.78
CA HIS A 233 13.55 -17.18 -4.03
C HIS A 233 15.05 -16.85 -4.10
N THR A 234 15.45 -15.66 -4.57
CA THR A 234 16.85 -15.22 -4.45
C THR A 234 17.18 -14.98 -2.98
N LYS A 235 17.68 -16.02 -2.32
CA LYS A 235 18.10 -16.02 -0.93
C LYS A 235 19.18 -14.94 -0.73
N PRO A 236 19.08 -14.04 0.26
CA PRO A 236 20.20 -13.15 0.57
C PRO A 236 21.38 -14.02 0.96
N GLU A 237 22.51 -13.88 0.24
CA GLU A 237 23.76 -14.51 0.64
C GLU A 237 24.05 -14.11 2.10
N PRO A 238 24.36 -15.06 2.99
CA PRO A 238 24.82 -14.70 4.31
C PRO A 238 26.07 -13.86 4.14
N ARG A 239 26.03 -12.60 4.60
CA ARG A 239 27.22 -11.75 4.70
C ARG A 239 28.29 -12.55 5.44
N SER A 240 29.29 -13.01 4.71
CA SER A 240 30.47 -13.65 5.25
C SER A 240 31.06 -12.71 6.29
N ALA A 241 30.92 -13.09 7.56
CA ALA A 241 31.65 -12.49 8.65
C ALA A 241 33.09 -12.96 8.52
N ASP A 242 33.88 -12.30 7.67
CA ASP A 242 35.32 -12.50 7.59
C ASP A 242 35.99 -11.13 7.52
N GLY A 243 36.85 -10.86 8.51
CA GLY A 243 37.75 -9.70 8.46
C GLY A 243 38.13 -9.04 9.78
N GLN A 244 38.20 -9.75 10.91
CA GLN A 244 39.31 -9.45 11.84
C GLN A 244 40.48 -10.33 11.41
N PRO A 245 41.69 -9.74 11.32
CA PRO A 245 42.65 -10.15 12.34
C PRO A 245 43.56 -9.02 12.84
N SER A 246 43.87 -9.16 14.14
CA SER A 246 45.10 -8.82 14.89
C SER A 246 45.56 -7.36 14.97
#